data_AF-A0A1V4WQH2-F1
#
_entry.id   AF-A0A1V4WQH2-F1
#
_cell.length_a   1.000
_cell.length_b   1.000
_cell.length_c   1.000
_cell.angle_alpha   90.00
_cell.angle_beta   90.00
_cell.angle_gamma   90.00
#
_symmetry.space_group_name_H-M   'P 1'
#
loop_
_entity.id
_entity.type
_entity.pdbx_description
1 polymer ?
#
loop_
_entity_poly.entity_id
_entity_poly.type
_entity_poly.pdbx_seq_one_letter_code
_entity_poly.pdbx_strand_id
1 'polypeptide(L)'
;MMNMVHFLVGDSPRRPYYAVLCFIVVAFAFSFFYLAILPGVQGLPSLSHTGQGKSATQAVGFLDCLYFSIGTQTTLGYGDLIPATASAKIASMVQAAFGYVYLAFLVSVFTAQAVLRSRRFQTYLREMIRTLR
;
A
#
# COMPACT_ATOMS: atom_id res chain seq x y z
N MET A 1 11.88 -22.08 6.14
CA MET A 1 10.55 -21.85 5.53
C MET A 1 9.38 -21.88 6.52
N MET A 2 9.43 -22.60 7.65
CA MET A 2 8.34 -22.64 8.65
C MET A 2 8.08 -21.33 9.41
N ASN A 3 9.04 -20.40 9.48
CA ASN A 3 8.86 -19.12 10.19
C ASN A 3 7.93 -18.12 9.46
N MET A 4 7.83 -18.22 8.13
CA MET A 4 7.04 -17.25 7.35
C MET A 4 5.54 -17.54 7.46
N VAL A 5 5.14 -18.82 7.55
CA VAL A 5 3.73 -19.21 7.69
C VAL A 5 3.24 -19.00 9.12
N HIS A 6 4.07 -19.26 10.13
CA HIS A 6 3.72 -18.98 11.53
C HIS A 6 3.68 -17.46 11.83
N PHE A 7 4.48 -16.66 11.11
CA PHE A 7 4.35 -15.20 11.10
C PHE A 7 3.08 -14.71 10.41
N LEU A 8 2.50 -15.48 9.49
CA LEU A 8 1.21 -15.16 8.86
C LEU A 8 0.00 -15.62 9.70
N VAL A 9 0.09 -16.77 10.39
CA VAL A 9 -1.06 -17.44 11.04
C VAL A 9 -1.05 -17.45 12.58
N GLY A 10 0.03 -17.04 13.25
CA GLY A 10 0.08 -16.91 14.72
C GLY A 10 -0.89 -15.89 15.35
N ASP A 11 -2.03 -16.39 15.85
CA ASP A 11 -2.88 -16.04 17.01
C ASP A 11 -2.99 -14.64 17.66
N SER A 12 -2.27 -13.59 17.24
CA SER A 12 -2.44 -12.27 17.87
C SER A 12 -3.54 -11.45 17.16
N PRO A 13 -4.67 -11.13 17.84
CA PRO A 13 -5.84 -10.49 17.24
C PRO A 13 -5.58 -9.07 16.72
N ARG A 14 -4.39 -8.53 16.98
CA ARG A 14 -4.04 -7.19 16.53
C ARG A 14 -3.58 -7.18 15.07
N ARG A 15 -2.84 -8.19 14.57
CA ARG A 15 -2.03 -8.24 13.31
C ARG A 15 -2.47 -7.43 12.06
N PRO A 16 -3.74 -7.36 11.63
CA PRO A 16 -4.14 -6.57 10.45
C PRO A 16 -3.77 -5.08 10.56
N TYR A 17 -3.76 -4.51 11.77
CA TYR A 17 -3.33 -3.12 11.99
C TYR A 17 -1.91 -2.83 11.52
N TYR A 18 -0.97 -3.76 11.71
CA TYR A 18 0.42 -3.58 11.30
C TYR A 18 0.55 -3.64 9.79
N ALA A 19 -0.26 -4.46 9.12
CA ALA A 19 -0.29 -4.49 7.66
C ALA A 19 -0.86 -3.17 7.10
N VAL A 20 -1.95 -2.66 7.67
CA VAL A 20 -2.48 -1.35 7.28
C VAL A 20 -1.48 -0.23 7.57
N LEU A 21 -0.82 -0.26 8.73
CA LEU A 21 0.22 0.72 9.09
C LEU A 21 1.41 0.66 8.11
N CYS A 22 1.90 -0.53 7.79
CA CYS A 22 2.96 -0.70 6.80
C CYS A 22 2.55 -0.16 5.42
N PHE A 23 1.31 -0.38 4.99
CA PHE A 23 0.79 0.19 3.75
C PHE A 23 0.86 1.72 3.76
N ILE A 24 0.41 2.35 4.85
CA ILE A 24 0.44 3.80 5.02
C ILE A 24 1.90 4.31 5.05
N VAL A 25 2.78 3.67 5.82
CA VAL A 25 4.20 4.04 5.92
C VAL A 25 4.88 3.98 4.55
N VAL A 26 4.59 2.96 3.74
CA VAL A 26 5.12 2.87 2.38
C VAL A 26 4.62 4.03 1.51
N ALA A 27 3.35 4.41 1.61
CA ALA A 27 2.82 5.56 0.87
C ALA A 27 3.52 6.87 1.26
N PHE A 28 3.78 7.07 2.56
CA PHE A 28 4.58 8.20 3.05
C PHE A 28 6.04 8.15 2.57
N ALA A 29 6.65 6.96 2.57
CA ALA A 29 8.03 6.78 2.08
C ALA A 29 8.15 7.11 0.59
N PHE A 30 7.21 6.65 -0.24
CA PHE A 30 7.15 7.03 -1.66
C PHE A 30 6.87 8.52 -1.86
N SER A 31 6.00 9.13 -1.05
CA SER A 31 5.78 10.59 -1.09
C SER A 31 7.08 11.36 -0.82
N PHE A 32 7.83 10.96 0.23
CA PHE A 32 9.13 11.55 0.52
C PHE A 32 10.14 11.30 -0.61
N PHE A 33 10.10 10.12 -1.24
CA PHE A 33 10.93 9.80 -2.41
C PHE A 33 10.64 10.72 -3.61
N TYR A 34 9.36 10.99 -3.91
CA TYR A 34 8.97 11.93 -4.97
C TYR A 34 9.35 13.38 -4.65
N LEU A 35 9.25 13.79 -3.38
CA LEU A 35 9.51 15.18 -2.96
C LEU A 35 11.01 15.50 -2.80
N ALA A 36 11.78 14.62 -2.16
CA ALA A 36 13.15 14.92 -1.76
C ALA A 36 14.20 14.28 -2.67
N ILE A 37 14.01 13.02 -3.05
CA ILE A 37 15.07 12.23 -3.69
C ILE A 37 15.09 12.47 -5.20
N LEU A 38 13.95 12.39 -5.87
CA LEU A 38 13.91 12.54 -7.33
C LEU A 38 14.27 13.95 -7.82
N PRO A 39 13.82 15.04 -7.17
CA PRO A 39 14.26 16.38 -7.54
C PRO A 39 15.74 16.63 -7.22
N GLY A 40 16.27 16.02 -6.17
CA GLY A 40 17.69 16.10 -5.80
C GLY A 40 18.64 15.45 -6.83
N VAL A 41 18.17 14.43 -7.55
CA VAL A 41 18.97 13.75 -8.60
C VAL A 41 18.92 14.49 -9.94
N GLN A 42 17.83 15.21 -10.23
CA GLN A 42 17.54 15.71 -11.58
C GLN A 42 17.46 17.24 -11.68
N GLY A 43 17.39 17.94 -10.55
CA GLY A 43 17.22 19.40 -10.50
C GLY A 43 15.86 19.90 -11.00
N LEU A 44 14.92 18.99 -11.29
CA LEU A 44 13.60 19.27 -11.85
C LEU A 44 12.49 18.67 -10.99
N PRO A 45 11.29 19.27 -10.97
CA PRO A 45 10.14 18.68 -10.29
C PRO A 45 9.79 17.32 -10.91
N SER A 46 9.59 16.32 -10.05
CA SER A 46 9.33 14.93 -10.39
C SER A 46 7.89 14.70 -10.90
N LEU A 47 6.94 15.50 -10.40
CA LEU A 47 5.52 15.49 -10.77
C LEU A 47 5.12 16.81 -11.43
N SER A 48 4.09 16.76 -12.28
CA SER A 48 3.47 17.92 -12.91
C SER A 48 1.95 17.81 -12.87
N HIS A 49 1.25 18.95 -12.77
CA HIS A 49 -0.20 19.00 -12.87
C HIS A 49 -0.67 18.91 -14.33
N THR A 50 -1.60 18.01 -14.61
CA THR A 50 -2.25 17.90 -15.93
C THR A 50 -3.42 18.88 -16.00
N GLY A 51 -3.37 19.84 -16.94
CA GLY A 51 -4.57 20.61 -17.32
C GLY A 51 -4.83 21.92 -16.55
N GLN A 52 -3.84 22.51 -15.88
CA GLN A 52 -4.00 23.85 -15.31
C GLN A 52 -3.04 24.83 -15.97
N GLY A 53 -3.59 25.86 -16.63
CA GLY A 53 -2.89 27.10 -16.98
C GLY A 53 -2.53 27.93 -15.74
N LYS A 54 -2.09 27.27 -14.67
CA LYS A 54 -1.57 27.89 -13.47
C LYS A 54 -0.11 28.20 -13.73
N SER A 55 0.14 29.50 -13.74
CA SER A 55 1.45 30.14 -13.85
C SER A 55 2.51 29.44 -13.00
N ALA A 56 3.77 29.54 -13.43
CA ALA A 56 5.00 28.87 -12.99
C ALA A 56 5.38 29.01 -11.48
N THR A 57 4.41 29.09 -10.57
CA THR A 57 4.58 29.43 -9.15
C THR A 57 3.89 28.45 -8.19
N GLN A 58 2.99 27.55 -8.63
CA GLN A 58 2.58 26.42 -7.79
C GLN A 58 3.60 25.28 -7.93
N ALA A 59 4.64 25.34 -7.11
CA ALA A 59 5.53 24.21 -6.90
C ALA A 59 4.73 23.05 -6.28
N VAL A 60 4.93 21.84 -6.81
CA VAL A 60 4.35 20.61 -6.26
C VAL A 60 4.78 20.48 -4.80
N GLY A 61 3.81 20.47 -3.89
CA GLY A 61 4.05 20.39 -2.46
C GLY A 61 4.08 18.95 -1.94
N PHE A 62 4.39 18.80 -0.64
CA PHE A 62 4.33 17.50 0.04
C PHE A 62 2.96 16.83 -0.07
N LEU A 63 1.88 17.61 0.05
CA LEU A 63 0.52 17.09 -0.03
C LEU A 63 0.18 16.55 -1.41
N ASP A 64 0.68 17.19 -2.48
CA ASP A 64 0.50 16.72 -3.86
C ASP A 64 1.23 15.39 -4.09
N CYS A 65 2.48 15.29 -3.60
CA CYS A 65 3.25 14.04 -3.63
C CYS A 65 2.58 12.92 -2.82
N LEU A 66 2.02 13.24 -1.65
CA LEU A 66 1.32 12.27 -0.81
C LEU A 66 0.04 11.79 -1.48
N TYR A 67 -0.73 12.71 -2.06
CA TYR A 67 -1.95 12.40 -2.79
C TYR A 67 -1.66 11.55 -4.03
N PHE A 68 -0.64 11.87 -4.82
CA PHE A 68 -0.21 11.04 -5.95
C PHE A 68 0.24 9.65 -5.49
N SER A 69 1.04 9.58 -4.42
CA SER A 69 1.55 8.33 -3.87
C SER A 69 0.42 7.41 -3.37
N ILE A 70 -0.49 7.94 -2.55
CA ILE A 70 -1.65 7.19 -2.07
C ILE A 70 -2.52 6.74 -3.24
N GLY A 71 -2.87 7.66 -4.15
CA GLY A 71 -3.71 7.35 -5.31
C GLY A 71 -3.10 6.31 -6.25
N THR A 72 -1.78 6.31 -6.42
CA THR A 72 -1.06 5.29 -7.20
C THR A 72 -1.05 3.96 -6.48
N GLN A 73 -0.76 3.95 -5.18
CA GLN A 73 -0.67 2.73 -4.37
C GLN A 73 -2.03 2.03 -4.19
N THR A 74 -3.12 2.81 -4.12
CA THR A 74 -4.50 2.29 -4.07
C THR A 74 -5.10 2.12 -5.46
N THR A 75 -4.34 2.33 -6.54
CA THR A 75 -4.78 2.21 -7.94
C THR A 75 -5.95 3.11 -8.33
N LEU A 76 -6.16 4.23 -7.62
CA LEU A 76 -7.18 5.23 -7.94
C LEU A 76 -6.80 6.01 -9.20
N GLY A 77 -5.56 6.53 -9.25
CA GLY A 77 -5.00 7.17 -10.44
C GLY A 77 -5.85 8.32 -11.02
N TYR A 78 -6.19 9.33 -10.21
CA TYR A 78 -7.06 10.44 -10.63
C TYR A 78 -6.58 11.23 -11.86
N GLY A 79 -5.28 11.21 -12.17
CA GLY A 79 -4.71 11.75 -13.43
C GLY A 79 -4.49 13.26 -13.46
N ASP A 80 -4.80 13.96 -12.37
CA ASP A 80 -4.51 15.37 -12.12
C ASP A 80 -3.02 15.66 -11.87
N LEU A 81 -2.30 14.69 -11.31
CA LEU A 81 -0.84 14.68 -11.20
C LEU A 81 -0.25 13.56 -12.03
N ILE A 82 0.78 13.88 -12.80
CA ILE A 82 1.51 12.93 -13.65
C ILE A 82 3.02 12.98 -13.39
N PRO A 83 3.72 11.84 -13.49
CA PRO A 83 5.18 11.81 -13.44
C PRO A 83 5.77 12.47 -14.68
N ALA A 84 6.46 13.59 -14.49
CA ALA A 84 7.06 14.37 -15.56
C ALA A 84 8.39 13.75 -16.03
N THR A 85 9.14 13.16 -15.11
CA THR A 85 10.49 12.65 -15.38
C THR A 85 10.52 11.14 -15.59
N ALA A 86 11.54 10.64 -16.31
CA ALA A 86 11.69 9.21 -16.59
C ALA A 86 11.84 8.36 -15.31
N SER A 87 12.55 8.88 -14.31
CA SER A 87 12.70 8.22 -13.00
C SER A 87 11.38 8.18 -12.22
N ALA A 88 10.60 9.26 -12.25
CA ALA A 88 9.30 9.32 -11.60
C ALA A 88 8.32 8.33 -12.25
N LYS A 89 8.39 8.17 -13.58
CA LYS A 89 7.62 7.14 -14.31
C LYS A 89 7.98 5.74 -13.86
N ILE A 90 9.27 5.39 -13.84
CA ILE A 90 9.73 4.06 -13.37
C ILE A 90 9.32 3.83 -11.91
N ALA A 91 9.49 4.82 -11.04
CA ALA A 91 9.08 4.73 -9.64
C ALA A 91 7.57 4.49 -9.50
N SER A 92 6.75 5.16 -10.32
CA SER A 92 5.29 4.99 -10.28
C SER A 92 4.86 3.59 -10.75
N MET A 93 5.56 3.01 -11.73
CA MET A 93 5.32 1.64 -12.18
C MET A 93 5.64 0.63 -11.06
N VAL A 94 6.78 0.80 -10.39
CA VAL A 94 7.17 -0.06 -9.26
C VAL A 94 6.19 0.09 -8.09
N GLN A 95 5.79 1.32 -7.78
CA GLN A 95 4.81 1.60 -6.73
C GLN A 95 3.45 0.95 -7.02
N ALA A 96 2.96 1.05 -8.27
CA ALA A 96 1.72 0.42 -8.67
C ALA A 96 1.78 -1.11 -8.53
N ALA A 97 2.87 -1.73 -8.99
CA ALA A 97 3.07 -3.18 -8.84
C ALA A 97 3.09 -3.61 -7.36
N PHE A 98 3.79 -2.85 -6.51
CA PHE A 98 3.79 -3.08 -5.07
C PHE A 98 2.39 -2.95 -4.47
N GLY A 99 1.64 -1.90 -4.84
CA GLY A 99 0.28 -1.65 -4.39
C GLY A 99 -0.64 -2.84 -4.66
N TYR A 100 -0.62 -3.40 -5.86
CA TYR A 100 -1.39 -4.59 -6.23
C TYR A 100 -1.07 -5.81 -5.35
N VAL A 101 0.22 -6.14 -5.21
CA VAL A 101 0.66 -7.30 -4.40
C VAL A 101 0.26 -7.09 -2.94
N TYR A 102 0.40 -5.88 -2.42
CA TYR A 102 0.06 -5.57 -1.04
C TYR A 102 -1.44 -5.62 -0.78
N LEU A 103 -2.27 -5.14 -1.72
CA LEU A 103 -3.72 -5.17 -1.59
C LEU A 103 -4.22 -6.63 -1.57
N ALA A 104 -3.70 -7.48 -2.45
CA ALA A 104 -4.01 -8.91 -2.46
C ALA A 104 -3.61 -9.59 -1.14
N PHE A 105 -2.43 -9.24 -0.62
CA PHE A 105 -1.97 -9.72 0.69
C PHE A 105 -2.91 -9.28 1.83
N LEU A 106 -3.32 -8.01 1.87
CA LEU A 106 -4.26 -7.50 2.86
C LEU A 106 -5.59 -8.26 2.82
N VAL A 107 -6.17 -8.42 1.63
CA VAL A 107 -7.43 -9.15 1.46
C VAL A 107 -7.30 -10.60 1.95
N SER A 108 -6.17 -11.27 1.66
CA SER A 108 -5.90 -12.62 2.15
C SER A 108 -5.87 -12.69 3.68
N VAL A 109 -5.16 -11.76 4.35
CA VAL A 109 -5.08 -11.69 5.81
C VAL A 109 -6.46 -11.43 6.43
N PHE A 110 -7.20 -10.45 5.92
CA PHE A 110 -8.54 -10.14 6.43
C PHE A 110 -9.51 -11.32 6.25
N THR A 111 -9.46 -11.98 5.10
CA THR A 111 -10.31 -13.15 4.81
C THR A 111 -9.95 -14.32 5.72
N ALA A 112 -8.65 -14.63 5.89
CA ALA A 112 -8.20 -15.69 6.79
C ALA A 112 -8.67 -15.43 8.23
N GLN A 113 -8.57 -14.20 8.71
CA GLN A 113 -9.05 -13.84 10.05
C GLN A 113 -10.56 -13.92 10.18
N ALA A 114 -11.31 -13.47 9.17
CA ALA A 114 -12.77 -13.56 9.15
C ALA A 114 -13.24 -15.02 9.22
N VAL A 115 -12.57 -15.91 8.47
CA VAL A 115 -12.86 -17.35 8.46
C VAL A 115 -12.52 -18.00 9.81
N LEU A 116 -11.32 -17.74 10.35
CA LEU A 116 -10.89 -18.31 11.63
C LEU A 116 -11.74 -17.84 12.83
N ARG A 117 -12.22 -16.60 12.77
CA ARG A 117 -13.10 -16.01 13.79
C ARG A 117 -14.57 -16.41 13.62
N SER A 118 -14.93 -17.09 12.53
CA SER A 118 -16.29 -17.57 12.30
C SER A 118 -16.68 -18.60 13.37
N ARG A 119 -17.74 -18.30 14.13
CA ARG A 119 -18.26 -19.19 15.18
C ARG A 119 -18.59 -20.59 14.65
N ARG A 120 -19.01 -20.69 13.39
CA ARG A 120 -19.30 -21.98 12.73
C ARG A 120 -18.06 -22.86 12.65
N PHE A 121 -16.93 -22.29 12.22
CA PHE A 121 -15.66 -23.01 12.13
C PHE A 121 -15.19 -23.49 13.50
N GLN A 122 -15.35 -22.65 14.54
CA GLN A 122 -15.05 -23.00 15.92
C GLN A 122 -15.96 -24.12 16.48
N THR A 123 -17.23 -24.18 16.05
CA THR A 123 -18.12 -25.28 16.43
C THR A 123 -17.71 -26.58 15.75
N TYR A 124 -17.44 -26.57 14.44
CA TYR A 124 -16.97 -27.76 13.71
C TYR A 124 -15.66 -28.31 14.27
N LEU A 125 -14.68 -27.45 14.57
CA LEU A 125 -13.42 -27.89 15.17
C LEU A 125 -13.63 -28.55 16.54
N ARG A 126 -14.51 -27.98 17.38
CA ARG A 126 -14.80 -28.55 18.71
C ARG A 126 -15.52 -29.88 18.62
N GLU A 127 -16.42 -30.05 17.65
CA GLU A 127 -17.08 -31.34 17.42
C GLU A 127 -16.09 -32.38 16.91
N MET A 128 -15.22 -32.02 15.96
CA MET A 128 -14.23 -32.94 15.39
C MET A 128 -13.18 -33.40 16.41
N ILE A 129 -12.75 -32.52 17.32
CA ILE A 129 -11.81 -32.87 18.40
C ILE A 129 -12.48 -33.80 19.43
N ARG A 130 -13.80 -33.65 19.65
CA ARG A 130 -14.54 -34.53 20.57
C ARG A 130 -14.77 -35.92 20.00
N THR A 131 -14.90 -36.08 18.69
CA THR A 131 -15.06 -37.41 18.07
C THR A 131 -13.74 -38.17 17.91
N LEU A 132 -12.60 -37.49 17.98
CA LEU A 132 -11.26 -38.07 17.92
C LEU A 132 -10.72 -38.54 19.29
N ARG A 133 -11.49 -38.36 20.37
CA ARG A 133 -11.13 -38.76 21.74
C ARG A 133 -12.11 -39.80 22.26
#